data_AF-A0AAV6TJB9-F1
#
_entry.id   AF-A0AAV6TJB9-F1
#
_cell.length_a   1.000
_cell.length_b   1.000
_cell.length_c   1.000
_cell.angle_alpha   90.00
_cell.angle_beta   90.00
_cell.angle_gamma   90.00
#
_symmetry.space_group_name_H-M   'P 1'
#
loop_
_entity.id
_entity.type
_entity.pdbx_description
1 polymer ?
#
loop_
_entity_poly.entity_id
_entity_poly.type
_entity_poly.pdbx_seq_one_letter_code
_entity_poly.pdbx_strand_id
1 'polypeptide(L)'
;MHGRNLFLNGKDFINSVKLKFNALPARSRCARGRPEKDRLCRAGCHRNEDFAHILQVCKPTQGMRIKRHDAIINYAARGLEQRGYIFYHEPHYGTCQGLRKPDLVATRDGKAFVIDAQIVSDGERLSKAHRRKLDKYADLTPIISAQLGVGVVELHSVTLNWRGVWSSDSANALLASGLIRRGYISVISSRCVIGGVAIFNCFSRSTARSRNFRWNRRAGHS
;
A
#
# COMPACT_ATOMS: atom_id res chain seq x y z
N MET A 1 -5.70 24.61 20.51
CA MET A 1 -4.34 24.15 20.84
C MET A 1 -3.84 23.27 19.71
N HIS A 2 -2.87 23.74 18.91
CA HIS A 2 -2.31 23.00 17.78
C HIS A 2 -1.36 21.93 18.30
N GLY A 3 -1.83 20.67 18.37
CA GLY A 3 -0.99 19.53 18.69
C GLY A 3 0.13 19.39 17.65
N ARG A 4 1.38 19.61 18.06
CA ARG A 4 2.56 19.27 17.25
C ARG A 4 2.54 17.76 17.02
N ASN A 5 2.12 17.33 15.82
CA ASN A 5 2.25 15.95 15.39
C ASN A 5 3.75 15.59 15.32
N LEU A 6 4.30 15.05 16.39
CA LEU A 6 5.67 14.54 16.50
C LEU A 6 5.82 13.18 15.74
N PHE A 7 5.20 13.07 14.56
CA PHE A 7 5.07 11.80 13.84
C PHE A 7 6.30 11.49 12.97
N LEU A 8 7.10 12.49 12.62
CA LEU A 8 8.25 12.37 11.71
C LEU A 8 9.40 13.27 12.16
N ASN A 9 10.63 12.73 12.14
CA ASN A 9 11.81 13.57 12.19
C ASN A 9 11.97 14.35 10.86
N GLY A 10 12.79 15.41 10.87
CA GLY A 10 12.97 16.28 9.69
C GLY A 10 13.48 15.53 8.45
N LYS A 11 14.33 14.52 8.63
CA LYS A 11 14.85 13.71 7.51
C LYS A 11 13.73 12.89 6.85
N ASP A 12 12.86 12.28 7.64
CA ASP A 12 11.73 11.50 7.13
C ASP A 12 10.72 12.39 6.45
N PHE A 13 10.43 13.57 7.01
CA PHE A 13 9.60 14.58 6.34
C PHE A 13 10.15 14.97 4.97
N ILE A 14 11.43 15.34 4.88
CA ILE A 14 12.08 15.70 3.61
C ILE A 14 12.03 14.53 2.61
N ASN A 15 12.29 13.30 3.06
CA ASN A 15 12.24 12.14 2.18
C ASN A 15 10.82 11.79 1.73
N SER A 16 9.81 12.00 2.57
CA SER A 16 8.40 11.87 2.20
C SER A 16 8.01 12.89 1.14
N VAL A 17 8.41 14.16 1.29
CA VAL A 17 8.20 15.21 0.28
C VAL A 17 8.91 14.82 -1.02
N LYS A 18 10.18 14.41 -0.94
CA LYS A 18 10.90 13.88 -2.10
C LYS A 18 10.10 12.76 -2.74
N LEU A 19 9.73 11.69 -2.03
CA LEU A 19 8.93 10.62 -2.61
C LEU A 19 7.70 11.17 -3.36
N LYS A 20 6.88 12.01 -2.70
CA LYS A 20 5.66 12.59 -3.29
C LYS A 20 5.89 13.40 -4.55
N PHE A 21 7.07 13.97 -4.77
CA PHE A 21 7.42 14.71 -5.99
C PHE A 21 8.26 13.90 -6.98
N ASN A 22 8.31 12.58 -6.82
CA ASN A 22 9.22 11.72 -7.57
C ASN A 22 10.69 12.17 -7.39
N ALA A 23 11.00 12.65 -6.19
CA ALA A 23 12.18 13.32 -5.62
C ALA A 23 13.46 12.50 -5.39
N LEU A 24 13.31 11.19 -5.26
CA LEU A 24 14.37 10.29 -4.83
C LEU A 24 15.20 9.82 -6.04
N PRO A 25 16.47 9.43 -5.84
CA PRO A 25 17.39 9.10 -6.93
C PRO A 25 17.15 7.70 -7.51
N ALA A 26 15.99 7.51 -8.16
CA ALA A 26 15.78 6.39 -9.07
C ALA A 26 16.50 6.65 -10.40
N ARG A 27 17.06 5.61 -11.05
CA ARG A 27 17.84 5.78 -12.29
C ARG A 27 17.06 6.47 -13.39
N SER A 28 15.78 6.11 -13.60
CA SER A 28 14.95 6.77 -14.62
C SER A 28 14.81 8.28 -14.38
N ARG A 29 14.87 8.73 -13.13
CA ARG A 29 14.91 10.16 -12.81
C ARG A 29 16.29 10.76 -13.05
N CYS A 30 17.35 10.12 -12.57
CA CYS A 30 18.72 10.61 -12.73
C CYS A 30 19.22 10.60 -14.19
N ALA A 31 18.54 9.87 -15.07
CA ALA A 31 18.79 9.78 -16.51
C ALA A 31 17.94 10.76 -17.34
N ARG A 32 17.09 11.60 -16.72
CA ARG A 32 16.35 12.63 -17.45
C ARG A 32 17.32 13.63 -18.09
N GLY A 33 17.10 13.95 -19.36
CA GLY A 33 18.00 14.80 -20.16
C GLY A 33 19.36 14.17 -20.48
N ARG A 34 19.52 12.86 -20.21
CA ARG A 34 20.79 12.12 -20.36
C ARG A 34 20.51 10.75 -21.00
N PRO A 35 20.33 10.69 -22.34
CA PRO A 35 19.93 9.47 -23.05
C PRO A 35 20.94 8.32 -22.89
N GLU A 36 22.22 8.64 -22.66
CA GLU A 36 23.32 7.70 -22.48
C GLU A 36 23.28 6.96 -21.13
N LYS A 37 22.50 7.43 -20.16
CA LYS A 37 22.44 6.84 -18.83
C LYS A 37 21.51 5.64 -18.77
N ASP A 38 22.02 4.55 -18.19
CA ASP A 38 21.26 3.34 -17.88
C ASP A 38 20.05 3.65 -16.96
N ARG A 39 18.87 3.20 -17.40
CA ARG A 39 17.60 3.32 -16.68
C ARG A 39 17.15 2.02 -16.04
N LEU A 40 17.82 0.90 -16.31
CA LEU A 40 17.40 -0.41 -15.83
C LEU A 40 17.53 -0.52 -14.31
N CYS A 41 16.67 -1.32 -13.71
CA CYS A 41 16.67 -1.64 -12.29
C CYS A 41 18.03 -2.11 -11.81
N ARG A 42 18.61 -1.41 -10.82
CA ARG A 42 19.86 -1.80 -10.15
C ARG A 42 19.82 -3.18 -9.50
N ALA A 43 18.63 -3.74 -9.25
CA ALA A 43 18.45 -5.08 -8.70
C ALA A 43 18.35 -6.17 -9.78
N GLY A 44 18.57 -5.85 -11.07
CA GLY A 44 18.57 -6.85 -12.13
C GLY A 44 17.19 -7.32 -12.59
N CYS A 45 16.14 -6.52 -12.37
CA CYS A 45 14.77 -6.89 -12.77
C CYS A 45 14.46 -6.69 -14.26
N HIS A 46 15.43 -6.20 -15.07
CA HIS A 46 15.26 -5.92 -16.51
C HIS A 46 14.05 -5.03 -16.87
N ARG A 47 13.66 -4.14 -15.95
CA ARG A 47 12.66 -3.08 -16.18
C ARG A 47 13.26 -1.73 -15.83
N ASN A 48 12.67 -0.65 -16.33
CA ASN A 48 13.05 0.70 -15.93
C ASN A 48 12.92 0.87 -14.41
N GLU A 49 13.94 1.48 -13.82
CA GLU A 49 13.99 1.81 -12.41
C GLU A 49 13.27 3.14 -12.19
N ASP A 50 11.97 3.05 -11.99
CA ASP A 50 11.11 4.15 -11.58
C ASP A 50 10.37 3.78 -10.28
N PHE A 51 9.51 4.67 -9.79
CA PHE A 51 8.79 4.43 -8.55
C PHE A 51 7.66 3.43 -8.71
N ALA A 52 7.04 3.31 -9.90
CA ALA A 52 6.07 2.26 -10.15
C ALA A 52 6.74 0.89 -10.00
N HIS A 53 7.92 0.73 -10.59
CA HIS A 53 8.76 -0.45 -10.42
C HIS A 53 9.15 -0.68 -8.95
N ILE A 54 9.89 0.27 -8.34
CA ILE A 54 10.47 0.11 -7.01
C ILE A 54 9.39 -0.10 -5.94
N LEU A 55 8.32 0.69 -5.98
CA LEU A 55 7.32 0.73 -4.91
C LEU A 55 6.20 -0.29 -5.07
N GLN A 56 6.02 -0.90 -6.25
CA GLN A 56 4.87 -1.79 -6.52
C GLN A 56 5.27 -3.23 -6.86
N VAL A 57 6.37 -3.46 -7.60
CA VAL A 57 6.63 -4.80 -8.18
C VAL A 57 8.04 -5.34 -7.94
N CYS A 58 9.03 -4.49 -7.67
CA CYS A 58 10.44 -4.89 -7.53
C CYS A 58 10.66 -6.02 -6.51
N LYS A 59 11.13 -7.20 -6.92
CA LYS A 59 11.28 -8.40 -6.05
C LYS A 59 12.04 -8.12 -4.73
N PRO A 60 13.20 -7.44 -4.70
CA PRO A 60 13.91 -7.10 -3.46
C PRO A 60 13.09 -6.32 -2.43
N THR A 61 12.04 -5.61 -2.86
CA THR A 61 11.22 -4.78 -1.97
C THR A 61 9.95 -5.45 -1.48
N GLN A 62 9.67 -6.69 -1.89
CA GLN A 62 8.41 -7.39 -1.60
C GLN A 62 8.04 -7.34 -0.12
N GLY A 63 8.96 -7.72 0.79
CA GLY A 63 8.69 -7.71 2.22
C GLY A 63 8.38 -6.32 2.78
N MET A 64 9.00 -5.26 2.24
CA MET A 64 8.68 -3.89 2.65
C MET A 64 7.35 -3.38 2.08
N ARG A 65 6.92 -3.89 0.92
CA ARG A 65 5.59 -3.59 0.37
C ARG A 65 4.48 -4.22 1.22
N ILE A 66 4.68 -5.47 1.65
CA ILE A 66 3.78 -6.17 2.59
C ILE A 66 3.69 -5.35 3.88
N LYS A 67 4.82 -5.04 4.52
CA LYS A 67 4.85 -4.20 5.74
C LYS A 67 4.14 -2.84 5.59
N ARG A 68 4.25 -2.19 4.43
CA ARG A 68 3.53 -0.93 4.17
C ARG A 68 2.01 -1.15 4.12
N HIS A 69 1.57 -2.20 3.44
CA HIS A 69 0.17 -2.56 3.33
C HIS A 69 -0.40 -2.95 4.70
N ASP A 70 0.27 -3.85 5.44
CA ASP A 70 -0.13 -4.26 6.79
C ASP A 70 -0.23 -3.06 7.73
N ALA A 71 0.71 -2.11 7.66
CA ALA A 71 0.70 -0.92 8.52
C ALA A 71 -0.53 -0.01 8.28
N ILE A 72 -1.10 -0.02 7.06
CA ILE A 72 -2.32 0.70 6.73
C ILE A 72 -3.54 -0.06 7.28
N ILE A 73 -3.61 -1.37 7.00
CA ILE A 73 -4.71 -2.23 7.47
C ILE A 73 -4.78 -2.28 9.00
N ASN A 74 -3.64 -2.49 9.67
CA ASN A 74 -3.57 -2.55 11.13
C ASN A 74 -3.90 -1.20 11.79
N TYR A 75 -3.73 -0.08 11.09
CA TYR A 75 -4.21 1.21 11.59
C TYR A 75 -5.74 1.32 11.53
N ALA A 76 -6.36 0.85 10.43
CA ALA A 76 -7.82 0.78 10.32
C ALA A 76 -8.42 -0.21 11.34
N ALA A 77 -7.83 -1.40 11.46
CA ALA A 77 -8.25 -2.46 12.39
C ALA A 77 -8.28 -1.97 13.85
N ARG A 78 -7.18 -1.39 14.34
CA ARG A 78 -7.13 -0.81 15.71
C ARG A 78 -8.19 0.26 15.93
N GLY A 79 -8.46 1.07 14.91
CA GLY A 79 -9.50 2.07 14.99
C GLY A 79 -10.90 1.46 15.10
N LEU A 80 -11.17 0.34 14.44
CA LEU A 80 -12.42 -0.42 14.54
C LEU A 80 -12.53 -1.12 15.90
N GLU A 81 -11.47 -1.77 16.36
CA GLU A 81 -11.36 -2.42 17.67
C GLU A 81 -11.69 -1.45 18.81
N GLN A 82 -11.07 -0.27 18.82
CA GLN A 82 -11.35 0.78 19.82
C GLN A 82 -12.80 1.27 19.83
N ARG A 83 -13.55 0.99 18.77
CA ARG A 83 -14.97 1.33 18.65
C ARG A 83 -15.87 0.12 18.90
N GLY A 84 -15.34 -1.02 19.30
CA GLY A 84 -16.10 -2.22 19.65
C GLY A 84 -16.58 -3.04 18.45
N TYR A 85 -15.95 -2.93 17.29
CA TYR A 85 -16.19 -3.88 16.20
C TYR A 85 -15.53 -5.21 16.52
N ILE A 86 -16.20 -6.32 16.20
CA ILE A 86 -15.56 -7.63 16.10
C ILE A 86 -14.88 -7.70 14.73
N PHE A 87 -13.66 -8.22 14.65
CA PHE A 87 -12.94 -8.29 13.37
C PHE A 87 -12.16 -9.59 13.22
N TYR A 88 -11.96 -9.98 11.97
CA TYR A 88 -11.21 -11.13 11.52
C TYR A 88 -10.10 -10.63 10.59
N HIS A 89 -8.84 -10.92 10.94
CA HIS A 89 -7.69 -10.59 10.10
C HIS A 89 -7.44 -11.68 9.06
N GLU A 90 -7.24 -11.26 7.81
CA GLU A 90 -6.94 -12.13 6.68
C GLU A 90 -7.81 -13.42 6.61
N PRO A 91 -9.14 -13.34 6.78
CA PRO A 91 -10.00 -14.51 6.76
C PRO A 91 -9.99 -15.17 5.38
N HIS A 92 -10.25 -16.47 5.37
CA HIS A 92 -10.20 -17.30 4.17
C HIS A 92 -11.60 -17.79 3.82
N TYR A 93 -12.06 -17.45 2.62
CA TYR A 93 -13.37 -17.86 2.11
C TYR A 93 -13.23 -18.65 0.81
N GLY A 94 -13.69 -19.90 0.83
CA GLY A 94 -13.82 -20.70 -0.39
C GLY A 94 -15.02 -20.24 -1.21
N THR A 95 -14.82 -19.93 -2.48
CA THR A 95 -15.88 -19.53 -3.42
C THR A 95 -15.83 -20.41 -4.67
N CYS A 96 -16.88 -20.35 -5.50
CA CYS A 96 -16.85 -20.99 -6.81
C CYS A 96 -15.77 -20.43 -7.75
N GLN A 97 -15.28 -19.20 -7.49
CA GLN A 97 -14.19 -18.56 -8.23
C GLN A 97 -12.82 -18.77 -7.56
N GLY A 98 -12.73 -19.64 -6.57
CA GLY A 98 -11.52 -19.95 -5.82
C GLY A 98 -11.44 -19.27 -4.46
N LEU A 99 -10.24 -19.28 -3.87
CA LEU A 99 -10.00 -18.77 -2.52
C LEU A 99 -9.95 -17.24 -2.49
N ARG A 100 -10.80 -16.63 -1.67
CA ARG A 100 -10.77 -15.20 -1.37
C ARG A 100 -10.14 -14.96 -0.01
N LYS A 101 -9.26 -13.96 0.06
CA LYS A 101 -8.57 -13.52 1.28
C LYS A 101 -8.64 -12.00 1.37
N PRO A 102 -9.77 -11.41 1.83
CA PRO A 102 -9.79 -9.99 2.16
C PRO A 102 -8.87 -9.72 3.34
N ASP A 103 -8.40 -8.48 3.49
CA ASP A 103 -7.47 -8.15 4.59
C ASP A 103 -8.18 -8.13 5.95
N LEU A 104 -9.43 -7.69 5.97
CA LEU A 104 -10.27 -7.61 7.17
C LEU A 104 -11.72 -7.95 6.83
N VAL A 105 -12.39 -8.61 7.77
CA VAL A 105 -13.85 -8.60 7.88
C VAL A 105 -14.20 -8.09 9.27
N ALA A 106 -15.06 -7.07 9.36
CA ALA A 106 -15.52 -6.52 10.63
C ALA A 106 -17.04 -6.66 10.76
N THR A 107 -17.56 -6.83 11.96
CA THR A 107 -19.00 -6.88 12.23
C THR A 107 -19.41 -5.94 13.34
N ARG A 108 -20.60 -5.37 13.20
CA ARG A 108 -21.25 -4.52 14.19
C ARG A 108 -22.73 -4.31 13.83
N ASP A 109 -23.61 -4.27 14.83
CA ASP A 109 -25.02 -3.89 14.69
C ASP A 109 -25.75 -4.68 13.57
N GLY A 110 -25.52 -5.99 13.50
CA GLY A 110 -26.14 -6.87 12.50
C GLY A 110 -25.63 -6.69 11.07
N LYS A 111 -24.51 -5.97 10.88
CA LYS A 111 -23.83 -5.77 9.59
C LYS A 111 -22.43 -6.36 9.60
N ALA A 112 -21.97 -6.76 8.42
CA ALA A 112 -20.56 -7.08 8.17
C ALA A 112 -19.94 -6.15 7.12
N PHE A 113 -18.64 -5.95 7.23
CA PHE A 113 -17.85 -5.08 6.38
C PHE A 113 -16.61 -5.83 5.90
N VAL A 114 -16.50 -6.08 4.60
CA VAL A 114 -15.30 -6.64 3.98
C VAL A 114 -14.40 -5.49 3.57
N ILE A 115 -13.16 -5.47 4.05
CA ILE A 115 -12.23 -4.36 3.83
C ILE A 115 -10.92 -4.92 3.28
N ASP A 116 -10.46 -4.35 2.18
CA ASP A 116 -9.18 -4.72 1.57
C ASP A 116 -8.42 -3.47 1.10
N ALA A 117 -7.14 -3.37 1.48
CA ALA A 117 -6.26 -2.29 1.11
C ALA A 117 -5.49 -2.57 -0.17
N GLN A 118 -5.26 -1.49 -0.91
CA GLN A 118 -4.35 -1.49 -2.04
C GLN A 118 -3.63 -0.15 -2.16
N ILE A 119 -2.35 -0.25 -2.53
CA ILE A 119 -1.55 0.89 -2.94
C ILE A 119 -1.26 0.70 -4.43
N VAL A 120 -1.72 1.62 -5.27
CA VAL A 120 -1.57 1.53 -6.73
C VAL A 120 -0.50 2.47 -7.27
N SER A 121 -0.17 2.30 -8.56
CA SER A 121 0.64 3.26 -9.29
C SER A 121 -0.09 4.61 -9.41
N ASP A 122 0.66 5.70 -9.55
CA ASP A 122 0.09 7.05 -9.74
C ASP A 122 -0.43 7.29 -11.16
N GLY A 123 -0.07 6.45 -12.13
CA GLY A 123 -0.69 6.42 -13.45
C GLY A 123 -2.02 5.64 -13.52
N GLU A 124 -2.44 4.99 -12.42
CA GLU A 124 -3.66 4.19 -12.39
C GLU A 124 -4.88 5.02 -11.97
N ARG A 125 -6.02 4.83 -12.64
CA ARG A 125 -7.29 5.45 -12.24
C ARG A 125 -7.77 4.85 -10.92
N LEU A 126 -7.70 5.64 -9.86
CA LEU A 126 -8.02 5.24 -8.47
C LEU A 126 -9.45 4.72 -8.29
N SER A 127 -10.44 5.31 -8.96
CA SER A 127 -11.83 4.83 -8.94
C SER A 127 -11.97 3.44 -9.57
N LYS A 128 -11.26 3.18 -10.68
CA LYS A 128 -11.21 1.86 -11.32
C LYS A 128 -10.55 0.82 -10.41
N ALA A 129 -9.47 1.19 -9.72
CA ALA A 129 -8.80 0.32 -8.76
C ALA A 129 -9.73 -0.04 -7.59
N HIS A 130 -10.43 0.95 -7.03
CA HIS A 130 -11.44 0.74 -5.99
C HIS A 130 -12.52 -0.24 -6.46
N ARG A 131 -13.15 0.01 -7.61
CA ARG A 131 -14.21 -0.85 -8.16
C ARG A 131 -13.76 -2.29 -8.36
N ARG A 132 -12.56 -2.52 -8.91
CA ARG A 132 -12.00 -3.87 -9.07
C ARG A 132 -11.91 -4.66 -7.76
N LYS A 133 -11.66 -4.01 -6.63
CA LYS A 133 -11.65 -4.69 -5.32
C LYS A 133 -13.06 -5.04 -4.86
N LEU A 134 -14.05 -4.18 -5.09
CA LEU A 134 -15.45 -4.49 -4.79
C LEU A 134 -15.92 -5.68 -5.62
N ASP A 135 -15.68 -5.64 -6.94
CA ASP A 135 -16.04 -6.71 -7.86
C ASP A 135 -15.37 -8.04 -7.48
N LYS A 136 -14.10 -7.99 -7.04
CA LYS A 136 -13.33 -9.18 -6.59
C LYS A 136 -13.99 -9.92 -5.43
N TYR A 137 -14.66 -9.20 -4.53
CA TYR A 137 -15.23 -9.78 -3.30
C TYR A 137 -16.77 -9.77 -3.29
N ALA A 138 -17.41 -9.47 -4.42
CA ALA A 138 -18.86 -9.47 -4.57
C ALA A 138 -19.49 -10.82 -4.20
N ASP A 139 -18.78 -11.91 -4.51
CA ASP A 139 -19.16 -13.29 -4.21
C ASP A 139 -19.12 -13.64 -2.70
N LEU A 140 -18.51 -12.80 -1.86
CA LEU A 140 -18.46 -13.03 -0.41
C LEU A 140 -19.72 -12.62 0.32
N THR A 141 -20.54 -11.74 -0.24
CA THR A 141 -21.76 -11.22 0.39
C THR A 141 -22.68 -12.33 0.91
N PRO A 142 -23.14 -13.30 0.08
CA PRO A 142 -24.02 -14.36 0.58
C PRO A 142 -23.32 -15.29 1.59
N ILE A 143 -22.02 -15.55 1.41
CA ILE A 143 -21.24 -16.44 2.29
C ILE A 143 -21.12 -15.84 3.69
N ILE A 144 -20.71 -14.57 3.76
CA ILE A 144 -20.53 -13.86 5.03
C ILE A 144 -21.87 -13.61 5.71
N SER A 145 -22.91 -13.28 4.95
CA SER A 145 -24.26 -13.11 5.49
C SER A 145 -24.75 -14.38 6.19
N ALA A 146 -24.63 -15.54 5.54
CA ALA A 146 -25.00 -16.82 6.12
C ALA A 146 -24.10 -17.22 7.31
N GLN A 147 -22.77 -17.08 7.18
CA GLN A 147 -21.82 -17.51 8.21
C GLN A 147 -21.89 -16.67 9.49
N LEU A 148 -22.13 -15.37 9.37
CA LEU A 148 -22.16 -14.44 10.51
C LEU A 148 -23.57 -14.06 10.95
N GLY A 149 -24.62 -14.56 10.27
CA GLY A 149 -26.02 -14.27 10.58
C GLY A 149 -26.38 -12.79 10.44
N VAL A 150 -25.75 -12.08 9.50
CA VAL A 150 -25.93 -10.62 9.30
C VAL A 150 -26.86 -10.32 8.13
N GLY A 151 -27.69 -9.30 8.27
CA GLY A 151 -28.66 -8.89 7.23
C GLY A 151 -28.05 -8.06 6.10
N VAL A 152 -26.88 -7.44 6.34
CA VAL A 152 -26.19 -6.59 5.36
C VAL A 152 -24.71 -6.87 5.38
N VAL A 153 -24.12 -7.04 4.19
CA VAL A 153 -22.67 -7.09 3.99
C VAL A 153 -22.26 -5.97 3.05
N GLU A 154 -21.35 -5.12 3.50
CA GLU A 154 -20.81 -4.03 2.70
C GLU A 154 -19.36 -4.32 2.30
N LEU A 155 -19.02 -4.00 1.05
CA LEU A 155 -17.70 -4.18 0.50
C LEU A 155 -17.00 -2.83 0.42
N HIS A 156 -15.79 -2.78 0.94
CA HIS A 156 -15.00 -1.56 1.01
C HIS A 156 -13.57 -1.85 0.60
N SER A 157 -12.91 -0.84 0.05
CA SER A 157 -11.47 -0.90 -0.14
C SER A 157 -10.80 0.32 0.45
N VAL A 158 -9.57 0.16 0.94
CA VAL A 158 -8.67 1.26 1.33
C VAL A 158 -7.72 1.50 0.15
N THR A 159 -8.12 2.38 -0.77
CA THR A 159 -7.41 2.55 -2.06
C THR A 159 -6.70 3.88 -2.12
N LEU A 160 -5.37 3.83 -2.22
CA LEU A 160 -4.50 4.98 -2.40
C LEU A 160 -3.49 4.74 -3.51
N ASN A 161 -2.93 5.78 -4.09
CA ASN A 161 -1.67 5.64 -4.82
C ASN A 161 -0.47 5.75 -3.86
N TRP A 162 0.72 5.42 -4.35
CA TRP A 162 1.95 5.48 -3.56
C TRP A 162 2.35 6.90 -3.10
N ARG A 163 1.74 7.95 -3.64
CA ARG A 163 1.90 9.34 -3.17
C ARG A 163 1.01 9.65 -1.96
N GLY A 164 0.19 8.69 -1.52
CA GLY A 164 -0.76 8.85 -0.43
C GLY A 164 -2.04 9.59 -0.83
N VAL A 165 -2.34 9.68 -2.14
CA VAL A 165 -3.61 10.24 -2.62
C VAL A 165 -4.66 9.13 -2.61
N TRP A 166 -5.80 9.42 -1.99
CA TRP A 166 -6.92 8.50 -1.90
C TRP A 166 -7.75 8.47 -3.18
N SER A 167 -8.35 7.31 -3.46
CA SER A 167 -9.56 7.26 -4.26
C SER A 167 -10.70 7.97 -3.51
N SER A 168 -11.33 8.97 -4.13
CA SER A 168 -12.45 9.69 -3.52
C SER A 168 -13.60 8.75 -3.18
N ASP A 169 -13.93 7.82 -4.09
CA ASP A 169 -15.01 6.84 -3.91
C ASP A 169 -14.75 5.95 -2.67
N SER A 170 -13.53 5.43 -2.56
CA SER A 170 -13.07 4.62 -1.43
C SER A 170 -13.13 5.38 -0.11
N ALA A 171 -12.58 6.60 -0.08
CA ALA A 171 -12.57 7.41 1.13
C ALA A 171 -13.99 7.79 1.57
N ASN A 172 -14.84 8.19 0.63
CA ASN A 172 -16.23 8.57 0.92
C ASN A 172 -17.05 7.37 1.42
N ALA A 173 -16.92 6.20 0.78
CA ALA A 173 -17.62 4.98 1.21
C ALA A 173 -17.21 4.55 2.63
N LEU A 174 -15.90 4.57 2.93
CA LEU A 174 -15.39 4.24 4.27
C LEU A 174 -15.83 5.26 5.34
N LEU A 175 -15.91 6.55 5.00
CA LEU A 175 -16.39 7.59 5.91
C LEU A 175 -17.90 7.49 6.15
N ALA A 176 -18.68 7.28 5.10
CA ALA A 176 -20.14 7.15 5.18
C ALA A 176 -20.56 5.93 6.00
N SER A 177 -19.82 4.83 5.88
CA SER A 177 -20.05 3.59 6.64
C SER A 177 -19.50 3.65 8.06
N GLY A 178 -18.90 4.79 8.44
CA GLY A 178 -18.27 4.98 9.74
C GLY A 178 -17.03 4.13 9.96
N LEU A 179 -16.49 3.41 8.96
CA LEU A 179 -15.34 2.52 9.11
C LEU A 179 -14.04 3.27 9.41
N ILE A 180 -13.93 4.51 8.97
CA ILE A 180 -12.83 5.42 9.33
C ILE A 180 -13.38 6.80 9.71
N ARG A 181 -12.59 7.57 10.45
CA ARG A 181 -12.88 8.99 10.76
C ARG A 181 -12.10 9.91 9.82
N ARG A 182 -12.56 11.16 9.63
CA ARG A 182 -11.86 12.15 8.76
C ARG A 182 -10.36 12.29 9.09
N GLY A 183 -9.98 12.29 10.37
CA GLY A 183 -8.58 12.36 10.78
C GLY A 183 -7.71 11.20 10.26
N TYR A 184 -8.30 10.02 10.03
CA TYR A 184 -7.58 8.82 9.60
C TYR A 184 -7.04 8.94 8.18
N ILE A 185 -7.71 9.72 7.32
CA ILE A 185 -7.29 9.95 5.93
C ILE A 185 -5.84 10.45 5.91
N SER A 186 -5.54 11.48 6.71
CA SER A 186 -4.20 12.07 6.79
C SER A 186 -3.14 11.10 7.35
N VAL A 187 -3.52 10.30 8.36
CA VAL A 187 -2.61 9.35 9.01
C VAL A 187 -2.28 8.19 8.09
N ILE A 188 -3.27 7.61 7.42
CA ILE A 188 -3.08 6.51 6.46
C ILE A 188 -2.29 7.01 5.24
N SER A 189 -2.60 8.20 4.71
CA SER A 189 -1.79 8.83 3.65
C SER A 189 -0.33 8.98 4.07
N SER A 190 -0.09 9.45 5.29
CA SER A 190 1.27 9.60 5.83
C SER A 190 1.97 8.25 5.95
N ARG A 191 1.31 7.22 6.50
CA ARG A 191 1.83 5.85 6.59
C ARG A 191 2.18 5.26 5.22
N CYS A 192 1.34 5.49 4.21
CA CYS A 192 1.61 5.08 2.83
C CYS A 192 2.93 5.68 2.30
N VAL A 193 3.11 6.99 2.47
CA VAL A 193 4.29 7.71 1.99
C VAL A 193 5.55 7.33 2.77
N ILE A 194 5.46 7.24 4.10
CA ILE A 194 6.58 6.81 4.97
C ILE A 194 7.01 5.38 4.61
N GLY A 195 6.04 4.47 4.43
CA GLY A 195 6.30 3.12 3.96
C GLY A 195 6.94 3.09 2.58
N GLY A 196 6.55 4.00 1.68
CA GLY A 196 7.18 4.19 0.37
C GLY A 196 8.66 4.61 0.46
N VAL A 197 8.99 5.52 1.38
CA VAL A 197 10.38 5.90 1.67
C VAL A 197 11.16 4.69 2.23
N ALA A 198 10.56 3.93 3.14
CA ALA A 198 11.18 2.74 3.70
C ALA A 198 11.46 1.66 2.63
N ILE A 199 10.53 1.47 1.69
CA ILE A 199 10.70 0.62 0.51
C ILE A 199 11.88 1.10 -0.35
N PHE A 200 11.94 2.39 -0.67
CA PHE A 200 13.02 2.96 -1.48
C PHE A 200 14.39 2.82 -0.79
N ASN A 201 14.45 3.01 0.52
CA ASN A 201 15.67 2.83 1.31
C ASN A 201 16.11 1.35 1.32
N CYS A 202 15.17 0.42 1.45
CA CYS A 202 15.44 -1.02 1.33
C CYS A 202 16.03 -1.36 -0.04
N PHE A 203 15.40 -0.88 -1.11
CA PHE A 203 15.90 -1.04 -2.49
C PHE A 203 17.32 -0.47 -2.67
N SER A 204 17.57 0.71 -2.15
CA SER A 204 18.88 1.38 -2.26
C SER A 204 19.96 0.58 -1.53
N ARG A 205 19.67 0.04 -0.35
CA ARG A 205 20.60 -0.81 0.42
C ARG A 205 20.85 -2.15 -0.26
N SER A 206 19.80 -2.82 -0.77
CA SER A 206 19.95 -4.11 -1.43
C SER A 206 20.80 -4.01 -2.69
N THR A 207 20.66 -2.92 -3.43
CA THR A 207 21.40 -2.70 -4.68
C THR A 207 22.81 -2.16 -4.48
N ALA A 208 23.09 -1.46 -3.39
CA ALA A 208 24.45 -1.10 -3.00
C ALA A 208 25.30 -2.37 -2.72
N ARG A 209 24.75 -3.35 -2.00
CA ARG A 209 25.43 -4.63 -1.74
C ARG A 209 25.69 -5.44 -3.02
N SER A 210 24.73 -5.49 -3.94
CA SER A 210 24.91 -6.16 -5.24
C SER A 210 25.99 -5.49 -6.11
N ARG A 211 26.17 -4.17 -6.01
CA ARG A 211 27.27 -3.47 -6.70
C ARG A 211 28.64 -3.87 -6.16
N ASN A 212 28.80 -3.98 -4.84
CA ASN A 212 30.08 -4.39 -4.23
C ASN A 212 30.46 -5.83 -4.60
N PHE A 213 29.49 -6.75 -4.66
CA PHE A 213 29.74 -8.12 -5.08
C PHE A 213 30.14 -8.24 -6.55
N ARG A 214 29.55 -7.40 -7.43
CA ARG A 214 29.90 -7.35 -8.86
C ARG A 214 31.23 -6.64 -9.12
N TRP A 215 31.64 -5.71 -8.24
CA TRP A 215 32.95 -5.07 -8.27
C TRP A 215 34.07 -6.04 -7.84
N ASN A 216 33.88 -6.79 -6.73
CA ASN A 216 34.86 -7.77 -6.25
C ASN A 216 35.13 -8.90 -7.25
N ARG A 217 34.15 -9.30 -8.08
CA ARG A 217 34.37 -10.28 -9.15
C ARG A 217 35.15 -9.74 -10.35
N ARG A 218 35.15 -8.42 -10.57
CA ARG A 218 35.93 -7.78 -11.65
C ARG A 218 37.36 -7.43 -11.22
N ALA A 219 37.56 -7.19 -9.92
CA ALA A 219 38.88 -6.87 -9.36
C ALA A 219 39.77 -8.10 -9.09
N GLY A 220 39.23 -9.33 -9.19
CA GLY A 220 39.99 -10.57 -9.02
C GLY A 220 40.52 -11.19 -10.33
N HIS A 221 40.50 -10.44 -11.44
CA HIS A 221 41.06 -10.83 -12.74
C HIS A 221 41.98 -9.69 -13.22
N SER A 222 43.02 -9.42 -12.45
CA SER A 222 44.11 -8.49 -12.79
C SER A 222 45.40 -9.08 -12.25
#